data_AF-F2BV27-F1
#
_entry.id   AF-F2BV27-F1
#
_cell.length_a   1.000
_cell.length_b   1.000
_cell.length_c   1.000
_cell.angle_alpha   90.00
_cell.angle_beta   90.00
_cell.angle_gamma   90.00
#
_symmetry.space_group_name_H-M   'P 1'
#
loop_
_entity.id
_entity.type
_entity.pdbx_description
1 polymer ?
#
loop_
_entity_poly.entity_id
_entity_poly.type
_entity_poly.pdbx_seq_one_letter_code
_entity_poly.pdbx_strand_id
1 'polypeptide(L)' 'MINDNLYPGLFWDKSTEHKFKLQYPFAQIIKTKGNHYALDENNFYLVRLGKKSVIMPRMVYSKEAHEAFLHLYGEE' A
#
# COMPACT_ATOMS: atom_id res chain seq x y z
N MET A 1 13.02 2.04 -19.47
CA MET A 1 12.60 3.32 -18.85
C MET A 1 11.84 2.99 -17.58
N ILE A 2 12.36 3.35 -16.41
CA ILE A 2 11.59 3.25 -15.16
C ILE A 2 10.44 4.23 -15.33
N ASN A 3 9.21 3.73 -15.35
CA ASN A 3 8.02 4.58 -15.47
C ASN A 3 7.97 5.47 -14.22
N ASP A 4 8.34 6.75 -14.34
CA ASP A 4 8.42 7.69 -13.23
C ASP A 4 7.05 8.20 -12.75
N ASN A 5 5.98 7.78 -13.41
CA ASN A 5 4.63 8.17 -13.07
C ASN A 5 4.11 7.40 -11.86
N LEU A 6 3.38 8.09 -11.00
CA LEU A 6 2.64 7.46 -9.91
C LEU A 6 1.45 6.69 -10.48
N TYR A 7 1.24 5.46 -10.02
CA TYR A 7 0.08 4.64 -10.36
C TYR A 7 -0.36 3.77 -9.18
N PRO A 8 -1.64 3.36 -9.11
CA PRO A 8 -2.10 2.40 -8.11
C PRO A 8 -1.36 1.06 -8.20
N GLY A 9 -0.92 0.53 -7.07
CA GLY A 9 -0.09 -0.67 -6.95
C GLY A 9 1.37 -0.38 -6.58
N LEU A 10 1.81 0.88 -6.65
CA LEU A 10 3.16 1.26 -6.22
C LEU A 10 3.36 1.09 -4.72
N PHE A 11 4.53 0.57 -4.34
CA PHE A 11 4.94 0.51 -2.95
C PHE A 11 5.16 1.93 -2.39
N TRP A 12 4.70 2.16 -1.16
CA TRP A 12 4.74 3.46 -0.51
C TRP A 12 6.03 3.65 0.30
N ASP A 13 7.13 3.92 -0.40
CA ASP A 13 8.42 4.26 0.18
C ASP A 13 8.68 5.77 0.16
N LYS A 14 9.83 6.20 0.71
CA LYS A 14 10.24 7.61 0.74
C LYS A 14 10.35 8.23 -0.66
N SER A 15 10.74 7.44 -1.66
CA SER A 15 10.86 7.89 -3.06
C SER A 15 9.48 8.20 -3.64
N THR A 16 8.53 7.29 -3.47
CA THR A 16 7.15 7.42 -3.92
C THR A 16 6.44 8.54 -3.18
N GLU A 17 6.66 8.68 -1.86
CA GLU A 17 6.14 9.78 -1.07
C GLU A 17 6.67 11.13 -1.57
N HIS A 18 7.97 11.22 -1.87
CA HIS A 18 8.56 12.44 -2.40
C HIS A 18 7.95 12.82 -3.76
N LYS A 19 7.85 11.87 -4.68
CA LYS A 19 7.19 12.07 -5.98
C LYS A 19 5.73 12.49 -5.81
N PHE A 20 5.02 11.90 -4.86
CA PHE A 20 3.63 12.25 -4.55
C PHE A 20 3.49 13.71 -4.10
N LYS A 21 4.36 14.16 -3.18
CA LYS A 21 4.34 15.54 -2.68
C LYS A 21 4.61 16.55 -3.81
N LEU A 22 5.45 16.20 -4.78
CA LEU A 22 5.72 17.06 -5.95
C LEU A 22 4.52 17.13 -6.91
N GLN A 23 3.90 16.00 -7.23
CA GLN A 23 2.82 15.94 -8.22
C GLN A 23 1.45 16.35 -7.64
N TYR A 24 1.23 16.13 -6.34
CA TYR A 24 -0.03 16.34 -5.65
C TYR A 24 0.16 17.13 -4.33
N PRO A 25 0.71 18.36 -4.36
CA PRO A 25 1.12 19.11 -3.16
C PRO A 25 -0.02 19.43 -2.19
N PHE A 26 -1.27 19.45 -2.67
CA PHE A 26 -2.46 19.74 -1.87
C PHE A 26 -3.33 18.51 -1.61
N ALA A 27 -2.90 17.32 -2.05
CA ALA A 27 -3.66 16.10 -1.82
C ALA A 27 -3.44 15.57 -0.41
N GLN A 28 -4.52 15.03 0.16
CA GLN A 28 -4.45 14.31 1.42
C GLN A 28 -4.12 12.84 1.18
N ILE A 29 -3.23 12.29 1.99
CA ILE A 29 -3.00 10.84 2.09
C ILE A 29 -3.87 10.27 3.21
N ILE A 30 -4.68 9.28 2.87
CA ILE A 30 -5.49 8.51 3.81
C ILE A 30 -4.87 7.12 3.94
N LYS A 31 -4.45 6.77 5.16
CA LYS A 31 -3.96 5.45 5.52
C LYS A 31 -5.13 4.62 6.05
N THR A 32 -5.43 3.48 5.43
CA THR A 32 -6.52 2.60 5.88
C THR A 32 -6.21 1.14 5.63
N LYS A 33 -6.85 0.24 6.39
CA LYS A 33 -6.85 -1.21 6.15
C LYS A 33 -8.23 -1.76 5.78
N GLY A 34 -9.23 -0.89 5.61
CA GLY A 34 -10.62 -1.33 5.43
C GLY A 34 -11.08 -2.28 6.56
N ASN A 35 -11.93 -3.25 6.22
CA ASN A 35 -12.47 -4.25 7.16
C ASN A 35 -11.70 -5.58 7.17
N HIS A 36 -10.57 -5.69 6.47
CA HIS A 36 -9.84 -6.97 6.32
C HIS A 36 -8.57 -6.99 7.19
N TYR A 37 -8.04 -8.20 7.44
CA TYR A 37 -6.75 -8.37 8.10
C TYR A 37 -5.61 -8.01 7.15
N ALA A 38 -4.60 -7.29 7.64
CA ALA A 38 -3.40 -6.98 6.86
C ALA A 38 -2.46 -8.19 6.87
N LEU A 39 -1.90 -8.55 5.71
CA LEU A 39 -0.79 -9.51 5.58
C LEU A 39 0.50 -8.93 6.19
N ASP A 40 0.66 -7.61 6.09
CA ASP A 40 1.81 -6.88 6.59
C ASP A 40 1.38 -5.46 6.97
N GLU A 41 1.38 -5.14 8.27
CA GLU A 41 0.94 -3.83 8.76
C GLU A 41 1.96 -2.70 8.53
N ASN A 42 3.19 -3.03 8.14
CA ASN A 42 4.28 -2.07 7.97
C ASN A 42 4.46 -1.63 6.51
N ASN A 43 4.05 -2.47 5.56
CA ASN A 43 4.24 -2.23 4.14
C ASN A 43 2.96 -1.73 3.44
N PHE A 44 3.01 -0.48 2.96
CA PHE A 44 1.86 0.19 2.32
C PHE A 44 2.04 0.30 0.82
N TYR A 45 0.92 0.34 0.11
CA TYR A 45 0.85 0.51 -1.33
C TYR A 45 -0.15 1.61 -1.66
N LEU A 46 0.17 2.43 -2.65
CA LEU A 46 -0.73 3.42 -3.22
C LEU A 46 -1.87 2.70 -3.93
N VAL A 47 -3.11 2.86 -3.49
CA VAL A 47 -4.28 2.19 -4.11
C VAL A 47 -5.19 3.17 -4.86
N ARG A 48 -5.07 4.46 -4.58
CA ARG A 48 -5.84 5.51 -5.26
C ARG A 48 -5.05 6.81 -5.31
N LEU A 49 -5.05 7.44 -6.49
CA LEU A 49 -4.52 8.77 -6.73
C LEU A 49 -5.63 9.82 -6.83
N GLY A 50 -5.32 11.04 -6.41
CA GLY A 50 -6.19 12.21 -6.51
C GLY A 50 -6.17 13.08 -5.24
N LYS A 51 -7.14 14.00 -5.13
CA LYS A 51 -7.24 14.93 -3.99
C LYS A 51 -7.30 14.24 -2.62
N LYS A 52 -7.89 13.05 -2.57
CA LYS A 52 -7.89 12.13 -1.43
C LYS A 52 -7.27 10.82 -1.88
N SER A 53 -5.96 10.77 -1.83
CA SER A 53 -5.18 9.60 -2.19
C SER A 53 -5.17 8.61 -1.04
N VAL A 54 -5.11 7.33 -1.35
CA VAL A 54 -5.24 6.27 -0.35
C VAL A 54 -4.05 5.34 -0.45
N ILE A 55 -3.48 5.01 0.70
CA ILE A 55 -2.49 3.97 0.88
C ILE A 55 -3.05 2.87 1.77
N MET A 56 -2.80 1.62 1.42
CA MET A 56 -3.28 0.45 2.15
C MET A 56 -2.18 -0.60 2.27
N PRO A 57 -2.17 -1.39 3.36
CA PRO A 57 -1.30 -2.54 3.44
C PRO A 57 -1.78 -3.63 2.47
N ARG A 58 -0.94 -4.65 2.24
CA ARG A 58 -1.43 -5.86 1.58
C ARG A 58 -2.48 -6.51 2.46
N MET A 59 -3.62 -6.83 1.88
CA MET A 59 -4.74 -7.42 2.62
C MET A 59 -4.74 -8.93 2.43
N VAL A 60 -5.11 -9.63 3.50
CA VAL A 60 -5.48 -11.04 3.43
C VAL A 60 -6.89 -11.12 2.84
N TYR A 61 -7.05 -11.90 1.78
CA TYR A 61 -8.37 -12.11 1.16
C TYR A 61 -9.23 -13.16 1.89
N SER A 62 -8.62 -14.10 2.64
CA SER A 62 -9.34 -15.06 3.50
C SER A 62 -8.48 -15.60 4.65
N LYS A 63 -9.11 -16.12 5.71
CA LYS A 63 -8.39 -16.73 6.84
C LYS A 63 -7.47 -17.86 6.36
N GLU A 64 -7.92 -18.69 5.41
CA GLU A 64 -7.11 -19.77 4.82
C GLU A 64 -5.89 -19.23 4.07
N ALA A 65 -6.03 -18.10 3.36
CA ALA A 65 -4.90 -17.47 2.68
C ALA A 65 -3.88 -16.88 3.67
N HIS A 66 -4.32 -16.40 4.84
CA HIS A 66 -3.42 -15.94 5.90
C HIS A 66 -2.64 -17.11 6.50
N GLU A 67 -3.34 -18.19 6.85
CA GLU A 67 -2.74 -19.39 7.42
C GLU A 67 -1.75 -20.02 6.43
N ALA A 68 -2.08 -20.09 5.14
CA ALA A 68 -1.17 -20.55 4.11
C ALA A 68 0.06 -19.65 3.95
N PHE A 69 -0.10 -18.32 4.03
CA PHE A 69 1.00 -17.38 3.98
C PHE A 69 1.93 -17.53 5.19
N LEU A 70 1.39 -17.58 6.41
CA LEU A 70 2.16 -17.84 7.62
C LEU A 70 2.84 -19.19 7.58
N HIS A 71 2.21 -20.22 7.02
CA HIS A 71 2.85 -21.53 6.88
C HIS A 71 4.01 -21.53 5.87
N LEU A 72 3.91 -20.74 4.79
CA LEU A 72 4.93 -20.66 3.74
C LEU A 72 6.10 -19.75 4.10
N TYR A 73 5.85 -18.70 4.89
CA TYR A 73 6.82 -17.64 5.17
C TYR A 73 7.02 -17.40 6.68
N GLY A 74 6.66 -18.38 7.49
CA GLY A 74 6.43 -18.25 8.92
C GLY A 74 7.56 -17.63 9.73
N GLU A 75 7.12 -16.68 10.56
CA GLU A 75 7.64 -16.20 11.84
C GLU A 75 9.17 -16.09 11.97
N GLU A 76 9.69 -14.86 11.83
CA GLU A 76 10.91 -14.48 12.56
C GLU A 76 10.65 -14.43 14.07
#